data_AF-A0A3M7IPF1-F1
#
_entry.id   AF-A0A3M7IPF1-F1
#
_cell.length_a   1.000
_cell.length_b   1.000
_cell.length_c   1.000
_cell.angle_alpha   90.00
_cell.angle_beta   90.00
_cell.angle_gamma   90.00
#
_symmetry.space_group_name_H-M   'P 1'
#
loop_
_entity.id
_entity.type
_entity.pdbx_description
1 polymer ?
#
loop_
_entity_poly.entity_id
_entity_poly.type
_entity_poly.pdbx_seq_one_letter_code
_entity_poly.pdbx_strand_id
1 'polypeptide(L)'
;MSKDNVPSIKEALQKCFETGEYADMTIKCSGRTWRVHKVVVCSQVPFFAKAVTGEWKEARAFYIDLVCADPSAVDAMLRWLYYGTLEVTESKPSDMNTAKFLARSYKIADKYLLADLRTTVSQKLKAQLISDGWDEEDQLALVGGLSAGADEHSKAAP
;
A
#
# COMPACT_ATOMS: atom_id res chain seq x y z
N MET A 1 0.17 -3.58 31.63
CA MET A 1 0.64 -2.23 31.30
C MET A 1 0.41 -1.37 32.53
N SER A 2 1.42 -0.63 33.01
CA SER A 2 1.25 0.31 34.13
C SER A 2 0.20 1.36 33.75
N LYS A 3 -0.70 1.72 34.67
CA LYS A 3 -1.81 2.66 34.41
C LYS A 3 -1.34 4.09 34.08
N ASP A 4 -0.04 4.36 34.22
CA ASP A 4 0.54 5.69 34.11
C ASP A 4 1.29 5.94 32.78
N ASN A 5 1.30 4.97 31.85
CA ASN A 5 1.93 5.15 30.53
C ASN A 5 0.95 4.81 29.41
N VAL A 6 0.32 5.84 28.84
CA VAL A 6 -0.53 5.71 27.66
C VAL A 6 0.34 5.52 26.40
N PRO A 7 -0.10 4.72 25.42
CA PRO A 7 0.64 4.56 24.17
C PRO A 7 0.84 5.90 23.46
N SER A 8 2.00 6.08 22.83
CA SER A 8 2.18 7.18 21.87
C SER A 8 1.19 7.05 20.71
N ILE A 9 0.95 8.15 19.99
CA ILE A 9 0.06 8.14 18.83
C ILE A 9 0.51 7.09 17.78
N LYS A 10 1.83 6.93 17.60
CA LYS A 10 2.39 5.94 16.67
C LYS A 10 2.03 4.52 17.09
N GLU A 11 2.30 4.15 18.34
CA GLU A 11 2.01 2.81 18.87
C GLU A 11 0.51 2.51 18.84
N ALA A 12 -0.32 3.51 19.19
CA ALA A 12 -1.77 3.38 19.14
C ALA A 12 -2.27 3.11 17.72
N LEU A 13 -1.80 3.86 16.72
CA LEU A 13 -2.20 3.68 15.32
C LEU A 13 -1.71 2.34 14.75
N GLN A 14 -0.46 1.94 15.03
CA GLN A 14 0.07 0.63 14.63
C GLN A 14 -0.80 -0.50 15.19
N LYS A 15 -1.09 -0.47 16.49
CA LYS A 15 -1.98 -1.45 17.12
C LYS A 15 -3.36 -1.47 16.46
N CYS A 16 -3.95 -0.31 16.18
CA CYS A 16 -5.26 -0.24 15.52
C CYS A 16 -5.23 -0.87 14.12
N PHE A 17 -4.14 -0.71 13.36
CA PHE A 17 -3.99 -1.36 12.05
C PHE A 17 -3.87 -2.88 12.17
N GLU A 18 -3.05 -3.37 13.10
CA GLU A 18 -2.80 -4.80 13.31
C GLU A 18 -4.03 -5.54 13.82
N THR A 19 -4.74 -4.96 14.79
CA THR A 19 -5.91 -5.58 15.41
C THR A 19 -7.21 -5.25 14.69
N GLY A 20 -7.23 -4.19 13.88
CA GLY A 20 -8.44 -3.58 13.30
C GLY A 20 -9.43 -3.04 14.34
N GLU A 21 -9.03 -2.88 15.61
CA GLU A 21 -9.91 -2.35 16.66
C GLU A 21 -10.37 -0.94 16.26
N TYR A 22 -11.68 -0.66 16.34
CA TYR A 22 -12.33 0.59 15.91
C TYR A 22 -12.40 0.85 14.39
N ALA A 23 -12.02 -0.12 13.56
CA ALA A 23 -12.11 0.03 12.11
C ALA A 23 -13.56 0.23 11.63
N ASP A 24 -13.75 1.20 10.75
CA ASP A 24 -15.06 1.64 10.23
C ASP A 24 -15.13 1.60 8.69
N MET A 25 -14.10 1.02 8.05
CA MET A 25 -14.02 0.78 6.61
C MET A 25 -13.24 -0.50 6.30
N THR A 26 -13.54 -1.12 5.16
CA THR A 26 -12.84 -2.31 4.66
C THR A 26 -12.26 -2.05 3.27
N ILE A 27 -10.99 -2.41 3.07
CA ILE A 27 -10.35 -2.45 1.75
C ILE A 27 -10.13 -3.92 1.38
N LYS A 28 -10.44 -4.29 0.14
CA LYS A 28 -10.09 -5.60 -0.44
C LYS A 28 -9.19 -5.45 -1.66
N CYS A 29 -8.33 -6.43 -1.87
CA CYS A 29 -7.43 -6.53 -3.02
C CYS A 29 -7.05 -8.00 -3.22
N SER A 30 -7.38 -8.57 -4.38
CA SER A 30 -7.02 -9.94 -4.79
C SER A 30 -7.20 -10.99 -3.69
N GLY A 31 -8.35 -10.98 -3.03
CA GLY A 31 -8.70 -11.93 -1.95
C GLY A 31 -8.19 -11.55 -0.55
N ARG A 32 -7.26 -10.60 -0.43
CA ARG A 32 -6.82 -10.07 0.87
C ARG A 32 -7.75 -8.93 1.32
N THR A 33 -8.00 -8.86 2.63
CA THR A 33 -8.91 -7.89 3.25
C THR A 33 -8.20 -7.16 4.39
N TRP A 34 -8.35 -5.84 4.46
CA TRP A 34 -7.86 -5.00 5.55
C TRP A 34 -9.02 -4.23 6.17
N ARG A 35 -9.10 -4.28 7.50
CA ARG A 35 -10.00 -3.42 8.28
C ARG A 35 -9.24 -2.15 8.63
N VAL A 36 -9.75 -1.01 8.19
CA VAL A 36 -9.06 0.28 8.27
C VAL A 36 -9.98 1.36 8.83
N HIS A 37 -9.37 2.48 9.22
CA HIS A 37 -10.00 3.63 9.83
C HIS A 37 -10.08 4.76 8.81
N LYS A 38 -11.29 5.24 8.52
CA LYS A 38 -11.53 6.34 7.57
C LYS A 38 -10.72 7.57 7.96
N VAL A 39 -10.67 7.92 9.25
CA VAL A 39 -9.93 9.10 9.73
C VAL A 39 -8.44 9.03 9.37
N VAL A 40 -7.84 7.85 9.28
CA VAL A 40 -6.43 7.68 8.92
C VAL A 40 -6.25 7.71 7.41
N VAL A 41 -7.02 6.91 6.68
CA VAL A 41 -6.76 6.73 5.24
C VAL A 41 -7.40 7.79 4.35
N CYS A 42 -8.56 8.33 4.73
CA CYS A 42 -9.23 9.40 3.96
C CYS A 42 -8.56 10.76 4.16
N SER A 43 -7.99 11.03 5.34
CA SER A 43 -7.27 12.29 5.60
C SER A 43 -5.94 12.37 4.84
N GLN A 44 -5.35 11.23 4.52
CA GLN A 44 -4.05 11.16 3.85
C GLN A 44 -4.13 10.84 2.36
N VAL A 45 -5.18 10.15 1.90
CA VAL A 45 -5.33 9.73 0.49
C VAL A 45 -6.66 10.25 -0.07
N PRO A 46 -6.62 11.24 -0.99
CA PRO A 46 -7.83 11.85 -1.56
C PRO A 46 -8.77 10.86 -2.27
N PHE A 47 -8.22 9.79 -2.84
CA PHE A 47 -9.03 8.73 -3.46
C PHE A 47 -10.00 8.10 -2.46
N PHE A 48 -9.51 7.73 -1.26
CA PHE A 48 -10.38 7.11 -0.25
C PHE A 48 -11.43 8.09 0.27
N ALA A 49 -11.07 9.37 0.47
CA ALA A 49 -12.03 10.40 0.86
C ALA A 49 -13.17 10.53 -0.15
N LYS A 50 -12.85 10.59 -1.46
CA LYS A 50 -13.84 10.66 -2.53
C LYS A 50 -14.67 9.38 -2.62
N ALA A 51 -14.07 8.22 -2.45
CA ALA A 51 -14.75 6.93 -2.52
C ALA A 51 -15.82 6.78 -1.41
N VAL A 52 -15.57 7.31 -0.21
CA VAL A 52 -16.52 7.20 0.91
C VAL A 52 -17.53 8.34 1.01
N THR A 53 -17.31 9.47 0.32
CA THR A 53 -18.22 10.63 0.31
C THR A 53 -19.06 10.74 -0.95
N GLY A 54 -18.72 9.98 -2.01
CA GLY A 54 -19.47 9.96 -3.26
C GLY A 54 -20.81 9.24 -3.18
N GLU A 55 -21.56 9.24 -4.27
CA GLU A 55 -22.86 8.55 -4.39
C GLU A 55 -22.73 7.08 -4.79
N TRP A 56 -21.50 6.58 -4.92
CA TRP A 56 -21.18 5.23 -5.40
C TRP A 56 -21.46 4.17 -4.34
N LYS A 57 -21.61 2.91 -4.76
CA LYS A 57 -21.98 1.79 -3.85
C LYS A 57 -20.98 1.62 -2.71
N GLU A 58 -19.72 1.94 -2.96
CA GLU A 58 -18.59 1.93 -2.04
C GLU A 58 -18.81 2.85 -0.84
N ALA A 59 -19.42 4.03 -1.06
CA ALA A 59 -19.72 5.00 -0.01
C ALA A 59 -20.77 4.48 0.98
N ARG A 60 -21.76 3.72 0.49
CA ARG A 60 -22.80 3.11 1.34
C ARG A 60 -22.34 1.85 2.07
N ALA A 61 -21.43 1.09 1.48
CA ALA A 61 -20.95 -0.15 2.05
C ALA A 61 -19.70 0.00 2.93
N PHE A 62 -19.09 1.19 2.97
CA PHE A 62 -17.78 1.44 3.57
C PHE A 62 -16.75 0.37 3.16
N TYR A 63 -16.81 0.03 1.88
CA TYR A 63 -16.12 -1.08 1.25
C TYR A 63 -15.49 -0.59 -0.04
N ILE A 64 -14.19 -0.80 -0.18
CA ILE A 64 -13.43 -0.39 -1.37
C ILE A 64 -12.70 -1.62 -1.91
N ASP A 65 -12.93 -1.92 -3.19
CA ASP A 65 -12.27 -3.00 -3.90
C ASP A 65 -11.18 -2.46 -4.83
N LEU A 66 -9.93 -2.86 -4.60
CA LEU A 66 -8.76 -2.46 -5.37
C LEU A 66 -8.38 -3.56 -6.38
N VAL A 67 -9.27 -3.81 -7.34
CA VAL A 67 -9.24 -4.95 -8.27
C VAL A 67 -7.93 -5.09 -9.07
N CYS A 68 -7.24 -3.98 -9.36
CA CYS A 68 -6.01 -3.97 -10.18
C CYS A 68 -4.74 -3.61 -9.39
N ALA A 69 -4.75 -3.75 -8.06
CA ALA A 69 -3.58 -3.50 -7.25
C ALA A 69 -2.88 -4.81 -6.84
N ASP A 70 -1.59 -4.70 -6.52
CA ASP A 70 -0.85 -5.81 -5.92
C ASP A 70 -1.09 -5.80 -4.39
N PRO A 71 -1.52 -6.91 -3.77
CA PRO A 71 -1.80 -6.95 -2.34
C PRO A 71 -0.61 -6.58 -1.43
N SER A 72 0.63 -6.85 -1.85
CA SER A 72 1.81 -6.47 -1.08
C SER A 72 2.08 -4.97 -1.17
N ALA A 73 1.83 -4.36 -2.33
CA ALA A 73 1.91 -2.91 -2.49
C ALA A 73 0.81 -2.19 -1.70
N VAL A 74 -0.42 -2.72 -1.71
CA VAL A 74 -1.53 -2.20 -0.88
C VAL A 74 -1.16 -2.26 0.60
N ASP A 75 -0.60 -3.38 1.06
CA ASP A 75 -0.15 -3.51 2.44
C ASP A 75 0.96 -2.51 2.80
N ALA A 76 1.95 -2.34 1.92
CA ALA A 76 3.03 -1.37 2.11
C ALA A 76 2.49 0.07 2.21
N MET A 77 1.55 0.43 1.33
CA MET A 77 0.87 1.72 1.40
C MET A 77 0.09 1.87 2.71
N LEU A 78 -0.72 0.88 3.10
CA LEU A 78 -1.51 0.96 4.31
C LEU A 78 -0.62 1.04 5.55
N ARG A 79 0.42 0.22 5.66
CA ARG A 79 1.41 0.31 6.75
C ARG A 79 2.04 1.69 6.80
N TRP A 80 2.43 2.27 5.66
CA TRP A 80 2.95 3.63 5.62
C TRP A 80 1.99 4.64 6.26
N LEU A 81 0.69 4.58 5.94
CA LEU A 81 -0.32 5.50 6.47
C LEU A 81 -0.50 5.41 8.01
N TYR A 82 -0.18 4.29 8.63
CA TYR A 82 -0.30 4.08 10.08
C TYR A 82 1.04 4.19 10.82
N TYR A 83 2.15 3.84 10.17
CA TYR A 83 3.45 3.62 10.81
C TYR A 83 4.39 4.81 10.55
N GLY A 84 4.15 5.54 9.45
CA GLY A 84 4.99 6.64 8.97
C GLY A 84 6.34 6.19 8.39
N THR A 85 6.61 4.88 8.33
CA THR A 85 7.83 4.30 7.78
C THR A 85 7.52 3.06 6.96
N LEU A 86 8.46 2.66 6.09
CA LEU A 86 8.39 1.42 5.34
C LEU A 86 9.55 0.49 5.73
N GLU A 87 9.22 -0.54 6.49
CA GLU A 87 10.12 -1.65 6.79
C GLU A 87 9.96 -2.75 5.74
N VAL A 88 10.95 -2.87 4.85
CA VAL A 88 10.91 -3.78 3.71
C VAL A 88 10.85 -5.23 4.16
N THR A 89 11.61 -5.60 5.19
CA THR A 89 11.67 -6.97 5.74
C THR A 89 10.33 -7.44 6.30
N GLU A 90 9.53 -6.53 6.86
CA GLU A 90 8.23 -6.86 7.46
C GLU A 90 7.06 -6.80 6.47
N SER A 91 7.21 -6.01 5.40
CA SER A 91 6.14 -5.73 4.43
C SER A 91 6.24 -6.58 3.17
N LYS A 92 7.45 -7.04 2.83
CA LYS A 92 7.72 -7.83 1.63
C LYS A 92 7.32 -9.30 1.85
N PRO A 93 6.52 -9.90 0.97
CA PRO A 93 6.31 -11.35 0.95
C PRO A 93 7.63 -12.11 0.82
N SER A 94 7.75 -13.27 1.48
CA SER A 94 8.99 -14.06 1.51
C SER A 94 9.43 -14.53 0.12
N ASP A 95 8.46 -14.85 -0.75
CA ASP A 95 8.62 -15.33 -2.13
C ASP A 95 8.85 -14.20 -3.16
N MET A 96 8.74 -12.94 -2.75
CA MET A 96 8.94 -11.80 -3.64
C MET A 96 10.36 -11.24 -3.52
N ASN A 97 10.99 -10.94 -4.65
CA ASN A 97 12.29 -10.23 -4.65
C ASN A 97 12.12 -8.76 -4.21
N THR A 98 13.15 -8.20 -3.59
CA THR A 98 13.12 -6.85 -3.00
C THR A 98 12.89 -5.76 -4.04
N ALA A 99 13.56 -5.83 -5.19
CA ALA A 99 13.42 -4.83 -6.26
C ALA A 99 11.98 -4.75 -6.79
N LYS A 100 11.34 -5.90 -7.03
CA LYS A 100 9.95 -6.03 -7.48
C LYS A 100 8.97 -5.49 -6.45
N PHE A 101 9.17 -5.80 -5.17
CA PHE A 101 8.36 -5.25 -4.09
C PHE A 101 8.46 -3.72 -4.03
N LEU A 102 9.68 -3.18 -4.08
CA LEU A 102 9.91 -1.73 -4.05
C LEU A 102 9.34 -1.03 -5.28
N ALA A 103 9.47 -1.61 -6.46
CA ALA A 103 8.91 -1.05 -7.69
C ALA A 103 7.37 -1.08 -7.72
N ARG A 104 6.74 -2.16 -7.20
CA ARG A 104 5.28 -2.21 -7.01
C ARG A 104 4.82 -1.19 -5.97
N SER A 105 5.59 -1.02 -4.89
CA SER A 105 5.36 0.01 -3.87
C SER A 105 5.52 1.44 -4.41
N TYR A 106 6.45 1.65 -5.35
CA TYR A 106 6.57 2.91 -6.08
C TYR A 106 5.31 3.21 -6.90
N LYS A 107 4.84 2.24 -7.69
CA LYS A 107 3.66 2.39 -8.55
C LYS A 107 2.41 2.75 -7.73
N ILE A 108 2.20 2.11 -6.59
CA ILE A 108 1.05 2.41 -5.74
C ILE A 108 1.19 3.76 -5.03
N ALA A 109 2.40 4.12 -4.56
CA ALA A 109 2.65 5.41 -3.94
C ALA A 109 2.40 6.55 -4.92
N ASP A 110 2.82 6.40 -6.17
CA ASP A 110 2.56 7.35 -7.24
C ASP A 110 1.06 7.47 -7.54
N LYS A 111 0.37 6.33 -7.72
CA LYS A 111 -1.08 6.29 -7.98
C LYS A 111 -1.91 7.02 -6.92
N TYR A 112 -1.53 6.91 -5.65
CA TYR A 112 -2.23 7.54 -4.53
C TYR A 112 -1.59 8.83 -4.02
N LEU A 113 -0.65 9.40 -4.80
CA LEU A 113 -0.02 10.71 -4.55
C LEU A 113 0.73 10.80 -3.20
N LEU A 114 1.31 9.68 -2.74
CA LEU A 114 2.10 9.60 -1.52
C LEU A 114 3.58 9.92 -1.81
N ALA A 115 3.90 11.21 -1.96
CA ALA A 115 5.21 11.67 -2.41
C ALA A 115 6.38 11.20 -1.52
N ASP A 116 6.21 11.19 -0.19
CA ASP A 116 7.25 10.76 0.75
C ASP A 116 7.48 9.25 0.68
N LEU A 117 6.41 8.46 0.55
CA LEU A 117 6.53 7.03 0.32
C LEU A 117 7.21 6.77 -1.03
N ARG A 118 6.77 7.46 -2.10
CA ARG A 118 7.34 7.36 -3.45
C ARG A 118 8.84 7.67 -3.44
N THR A 119 9.26 8.71 -2.73
CA THR A 119 10.68 9.09 -2.58
C THR A 119 11.44 8.02 -1.80
N THR A 120 10.90 7.57 -0.67
CA THR A 120 11.49 6.52 0.18
C THR A 120 11.72 5.22 -0.59
N VAL A 121 10.71 4.74 -1.32
CA VAL A 121 10.84 3.50 -2.10
C VAL A 121 11.77 3.67 -3.30
N SER A 122 11.81 4.86 -3.92
CA SER A 122 12.77 5.15 -5.00
C SER A 122 14.22 5.06 -4.52
N GLN A 123 14.51 5.65 -3.36
CA GLN A 123 15.84 5.62 -2.76
C GLN A 123 16.25 4.19 -2.39
N LYS A 124 15.34 3.45 -1.73
CA LYS A 124 15.59 2.04 -1.39
C LYS A 124 15.76 1.17 -2.64
N LEU A 125 14.96 1.40 -3.68
CA LEU A 125 15.07 0.66 -4.94
C LEU A 125 16.41 0.93 -5.61
N LYS A 126 16.81 2.21 -5.74
CA LYS A 126 18.11 2.57 -6.32
C LYS A 126 19.27 1.93 -5.56
N ALA A 127 19.24 1.96 -4.23
CA ALA A 127 20.26 1.31 -3.40
C ALA A 127 20.30 -0.21 -3.63
N GLN A 128 19.14 -0.86 -3.73
CA GLN A 128 19.05 -2.29 -4.01
C GLN A 128 19.63 -2.65 -5.38
N LEU A 129 19.26 -1.91 -6.43
CA LEU A 129 19.74 -2.15 -7.80
C LEU A 129 21.26 -1.99 -7.92
N ILE A 130 21.83 -0.99 -7.24
CA ILE A 130 23.28 -0.79 -7.19
C ILE A 130 23.96 -1.95 -6.45
N SER A 131 23.40 -2.37 -5.32
CA SER A 131 23.94 -3.47 -4.51
C SER A 131 23.95 -4.80 -5.26
N ASP A 132 22.91 -5.04 -6.06
CA ASP A 132 22.74 -6.29 -6.79
C ASP A 132 23.52 -6.29 -8.12
N GLY A 133 24.13 -5.16 -8.51
CA GLY A 133 24.94 -5.04 -9.73
C GLY A 133 24.14 -5.17 -11.03
N TRP A 134 22.87 -4.76 -11.01
CA TRP A 134 21.94 -5.00 -12.12
C TRP A 134 22.36 -4.36 -13.43
N ASP A 135 22.21 -5.14 -14.51
CA ASP A 135 22.44 -4.68 -15.88
C ASP A 135 21.15 -4.24 -16.59
N GLU A 136 21.23 -3.96 -17.90
CA GLU A 136 20.06 -3.53 -18.69
C GLU A 136 19.00 -4.63 -18.82
N GLU A 137 19.38 -5.91 -18.83
CA GLU A 137 18.45 -7.03 -18.94
C GLU A 137 17.62 -7.16 -17.66
N ASP A 138 18.27 -7.05 -16.50
CA ASP A 138 17.59 -7.03 -15.21
C ASP A 138 16.60 -5.86 -15.09
N GLN A 139 16.99 -4.67 -15.58
CA GLN A 139 16.12 -3.49 -15.61
C GLN A 139 14.88 -3.71 -16.50
N LEU A 140 15.08 -4.28 -17.69
CA LEU A 140 13.98 -4.59 -18.62
C LEU A 140 13.03 -5.65 -18.04
N ALA A 141 13.56 -6.69 -17.40
CA ALA A 141 12.76 -7.72 -16.74
C ALA A 141 11.89 -7.14 -15.62
N LEU A 142 12.41 -6.19 -14.83
CA LEU A 142 11.64 -5.50 -13.79
C LEU A 142 10.53 -4.64 -14.39
N VAL A 143 10.83 -3.84 -15.41
CA VAL A 143 9.82 -2.99 -16.07
C VAL A 143 8.73 -3.86 -16.70
N GLY A 144 9.08 -4.93 -17.41
CA GLY A 144 8.12 -5.88 -17.99
C GLY A 144 7.23 -6.54 -16.93
N GLY A 145 7.80 -6.90 -15.77
CA GLY A 145 7.03 -7.43 -14.64
C GLY A 145 6.07 -6.43 -13.97
N LEU A 146 6.29 -5.13 -14.15
CA LEU A 146 5.42 -4.05 -13.63
C LEU A 146 4.27 -3.72 -14.58
N SER A 147 4.47 -3.93 -15.89
CA SER A 147 3.46 -3.70 -16.94
C SER A 147 2.56 -4.91 -17.16
N ALA A 148 3.05 -6.15 -16.98
CA ALA A 148 2.25 -7.37 -17.17
C ALA A 148 0.97 -7.44 -16.30
N GLY A 149 0.92 -6.70 -15.18
CA GLY A 149 -0.30 -6.56 -14.37
C GLY A 149 -1.29 -5.49 -14.86
N ALA A 150 -1.00 -4.78 -15.96
CA ALA A 150 -1.85 -3.74 -16.55
C ALA A 150 -2.61 -4.21 -17.80
N ASP A 151 -2.09 -5.21 -18.53
CA ASP A 151 -2.55 -5.51 -19.89
C ASP A 151 -3.69 -6.55 -19.97
N GLU A 152 -4.00 -7.29 -18.90
CA GLU A 152 -5.03 -8.35 -19.00
C GLU A 152 -6.48 -7.85 -19.00
N HIS A 153 -6.81 -6.61 -18.58
CA HIS A 153 -8.22 -6.24 -18.34
C HIS A 153 -8.66 -4.87 -18.87
N SER A 154 -8.07 -4.42 -19.99
CA SER A 154 -8.68 -3.37 -20.86
C SER A 154 -10.10 -3.72 -21.37
N LYS A 155 -10.66 -4.87 -21.00
CA LYS A 155 -12.04 -5.27 -21.30
C LYS A 155 -12.79 -5.72 -20.04
N ALA A 156 -12.96 -4.84 -19.04
CA ALA A 156 -14.05 -5.01 -18.08
C ALA A 156 -14.31 -3.73 -17.26
N ALA A 157 -15.02 -2.78 -17.85
CA ALA A 157 -16.14 -2.10 -17.19
C ALA A 157 -17.00 -1.43 -18.29
N PRO A 158 -18.34 -1.47 -18.17
CA PRO A 158 -19.23 -0.65 -18.99
C PRO A 158 -19.12 0.84 -18.65
#